data_AF-A0A924KII9-F1
#
_entry.id   AF-A0A924KII9-F1
#
_cell.length_a   1.000
_cell.length_b   1.000
_cell.length_c   1.000
_cell.angle_alpha   90.00
_cell.angle_beta   90.00
_cell.angle_gamma   90.00
#
_symmetry.space_group_name_H-M   'P 1'
#
loop_
_entity.id
_entity.type
_entity.pdbx_description
1 polymer ?
#
loop_
_entity_poly.entity_id
_entity_poly.type
_entity_poly.pdbx_seq_one_letter_code
_entity_poly.pdbx_strand_id
1 'polypeptide(L)'
;MSKNCLVKSCTYDLNGCKVGVRFEPKLIRIMSTPELLVFLSNDLNKHTTRLVKLIKADYLILIGNPLKITNASLMVEIWGHLYASKFAKLLERVVRFKIIEKIKERSDTIDCGETGIDSNRKFWDLASKLLLIR
;
A
#
# COMPACT_ATOMS: atom_id res chain seq x y z
N MET A 1 6.61 -19.05 5.67
CA MET A 1 6.72 -17.75 4.96
C MET A 1 8.17 -17.61 4.55
N SER A 2 8.44 -17.50 3.26
CA SER A 2 9.79 -17.31 2.72
C SER A 2 9.92 -15.91 2.11
N LYS A 3 11.14 -15.37 2.14
CA LYS A 3 11.47 -14.05 1.61
C LYS A 3 12.80 -14.17 0.87
N ASN A 4 12.86 -13.63 -0.34
CA ASN A 4 14.10 -13.48 -1.08
C ASN A 4 14.32 -12.00 -1.39
N CYS A 5 15.46 -11.44 -0.98
CA CYS A 5 15.78 -10.03 -1.21
C CYS A 5 17.08 -9.92 -2.02
N LEU A 6 16.99 -9.18 -3.12
CA LEU A 6 18.12 -8.73 -3.93
C LEU A 6 18.37 -7.25 -3.63
N VAL A 7 19.46 -6.68 -4.14
CA VAL A 7 19.78 -5.26 -3.94
C VAL A 7 18.57 -4.42 -4.34
N LYS A 8 17.94 -3.76 -3.36
CA LYS A 8 16.75 -2.87 -3.49
C LYS A 8 15.44 -3.54 -3.95
N SER A 9 15.31 -4.86 -3.90
CA SER A 9 14.02 -5.51 -4.16
C SER A 9 13.82 -6.77 -3.32
N CYS A 10 12.59 -7.05 -2.91
CA CYS A 10 12.23 -8.28 -2.22
C CYS A 10 10.99 -8.92 -2.84
N THR A 11 10.96 -10.25 -2.81
CA THR A 11 9.76 -11.03 -3.11
C THR A 11 9.31 -11.75 -1.84
N TYR A 12 8.09 -11.45 -1.40
CA TYR A 12 7.45 -12.08 -0.25
C TYR A 12 6.58 -13.25 -0.71
N ASP A 13 6.68 -14.40 -0.05
CA ASP A 13 5.73 -15.50 -0.20
C ASP A 13 4.76 -15.50 0.98
N LEU A 14 3.54 -15.02 0.73
CA LEU A 14 2.44 -14.95 1.69
C LEU A 14 1.45 -16.08 1.43
N ASN A 15 1.80 -17.28 1.89
CA ASN A 15 0.99 -18.50 1.73
C ASN A 15 0.71 -18.85 0.26
N GLY A 16 1.73 -18.82 -0.59
CA GLY A 16 1.63 -19.07 -2.03
C GLY A 16 1.35 -17.82 -2.86
N CYS A 17 0.98 -16.69 -2.23
CA CYS A 17 0.88 -15.40 -2.89
C CYS A 17 2.26 -14.73 -2.95
N LYS A 18 2.84 -14.61 -4.14
CA LYS A 18 4.12 -13.92 -4.36
C LYS A 18 3.91 -12.43 -4.55
N VAL A 19 4.55 -11.62 -3.73
CA VAL A 19 4.45 -10.15 -3.78
C VAL A 19 5.83 -9.56 -3.99
N GLY A 20 6.06 -8.98 -5.16
CA GLY A 20 7.28 -8.25 -5.48
C GLY A 20 7.22 -6.82 -4.97
N VAL A 21 8.29 -6.34 -4.33
CA VAL A 21 8.42 -4.96 -3.86
C VAL A 21 9.80 -4.42 -4.21
N ARG A 22 9.84 -3.23 -4.81
CA ARG A 22 11.07 -2.47 -5.07
C ARG A 22 11.19 -1.33 -4.07
N PHE A 23 12.42 -1.06 -3.64
CA PHE A 23 12.75 -0.09 -2.60
C PHE A 23 13.64 1.01 -3.18
N GLU A 24 13.17 2.25 -3.08
CA GLU A 24 13.90 3.45 -3.47
C GLU A 24 13.91 4.45 -2.31
N PRO A 25 14.86 5.40 -2.29
CA PRO A 25 14.82 6.49 -1.33
C PRO A 25 13.46 7.20 -1.37
N LYS A 26 12.77 7.23 -0.24
CA LYS A 26 11.43 7.77 -0.01
C LYS A 26 10.28 7.14 -0.83
N LEU A 27 10.48 5.98 -1.45
CA LEU A 27 9.48 5.34 -2.32
C LEU A 27 9.56 3.81 -2.26
N ILE A 28 8.39 3.16 -2.23
CA ILE A 28 8.28 1.72 -2.51
C ILE A 28 7.37 1.52 -3.72
N ARG A 29 7.66 0.51 -4.54
CA ARG A 29 6.77 0.07 -5.61
C ARG A 29 6.35 -1.37 -5.37
N ILE A 30 5.07 -1.60 -5.13
CA ILE A 30 4.50 -2.94 -4.95
C ILE A 30 3.98 -3.41 -6.30
N MET A 31 4.39 -4.59 -6.74
CA MET A 31 3.87 -5.20 -7.96
C MET A 31 2.46 -5.72 -7.66
N SER A 32 1.48 -5.15 -8.35
CA SER A 32 0.07 -5.52 -8.23
C SER A 32 -0.20 -6.75 -9.07
N THR A 33 -0.63 -7.83 -8.44
CA THR A 33 -1.05 -9.05 -9.15
C THR A 33 -2.48 -9.44 -8.76
N PRO A 34 -3.21 -10.18 -9.61
CA PRO A 34 -4.53 -10.71 -9.25
C PRO A 34 -4.51 -11.53 -7.95
N GLU A 35 -3.45 -12.30 -7.71
CA GLU A 35 -3.29 -13.14 -6.52
C GLU A 35 -3.14 -12.28 -5.26
N LEU A 36 -2.45 -11.14 -5.35
CA LEU A 36 -2.35 -10.20 -4.23
C LEU A 36 -3.73 -9.64 -3.85
N LEU A 37 -4.56 -9.32 -4.85
CA LEU A 37 -5.93 -8.87 -4.60
C LEU A 37 -6.73 -9.96 -3.89
N VAL A 38 -6.73 -11.19 -4.39
CA VAL A 38 -7.46 -12.31 -3.77
C VAL A 38 -6.95 -12.56 -2.33
N PHE A 39 -5.63 -12.63 -2.15
CA PHE A 39 -5.01 -12.87 -0.85
C PHE A 39 -5.41 -11.81 0.18
N LEU A 40 -5.36 -10.54 -0.18
CA LEU A 40 -5.77 -9.46 0.71
C LEU A 40 -7.28 -9.51 0.98
N SER A 41 -8.11 -9.90 0.01
CA SER A 41 -9.57 -9.88 0.20
C SER A 41 -10.10 -10.85 1.27
N ASN A 42 -9.36 -11.92 1.57
CA ASN A 42 -9.74 -12.91 2.59
C ASN A 42 -9.75 -12.36 4.02
N ASP A 43 -8.81 -11.44 4.34
CA ASP A 43 -8.77 -10.69 5.60
C ASP A 43 -8.00 -9.38 5.36
N LEU A 44 -8.71 -8.39 4.82
CA LEU A 44 -8.11 -7.17 4.27
C LEU A 44 -7.25 -6.43 5.29
N ASN A 45 -7.76 -6.23 6.50
CA ASN A 45 -7.02 -5.49 7.52
C ASN A 45 -5.77 -6.29 7.95
N LYS A 46 -5.95 -7.53 8.43
CA LYS A 46 -4.85 -8.33 8.97
C LYS A 46 -3.75 -8.59 7.95
N HIS A 47 -4.13 -8.96 6.72
CA HIS A 47 -3.17 -9.29 5.67
C HIS A 47 -2.44 -8.04 5.17
N THR A 48 -3.13 -6.91 4.99
CA THR A 48 -2.45 -5.67 4.59
C THR A 48 -1.56 -5.14 5.71
N THR A 49 -1.99 -5.17 6.99
CA THR A 49 -1.12 -4.77 8.12
C THR A 49 0.15 -5.61 8.17
N ARG A 50 0.04 -6.93 7.97
CA ARG A 50 1.20 -7.83 7.94
C ARG A 50 2.15 -7.47 6.80
N LEU A 51 1.63 -7.28 5.58
CA LEU A 51 2.42 -6.88 4.42
C LEU A 51 3.14 -5.54 4.66
N VAL A 52 2.42 -4.53 5.14
CA VAL A 52 2.96 -3.20 5.41
C VAL A 52 4.09 -3.23 6.46
N LYS A 53 3.91 -3.99 7.54
CA LYS A 53 4.95 -4.13 8.57
C LYS A 53 6.22 -4.78 8.00
N LEU A 54 6.08 -5.80 7.16
CA LEU A 54 7.21 -6.46 6.50
C LEU A 54 7.95 -5.51 5.57
N ILE A 55 7.21 -4.83 4.69
CA ILE A 55 7.78 -3.87 3.75
C ILE A 55 8.55 -2.77 4.49
N LYS A 56 7.98 -2.18 5.55
CA LYS A 56 8.64 -1.10 6.28
C LYS A 56 9.86 -1.56 7.07
N ALA A 57 9.85 -2.78 7.61
CA ALA A 57 11.02 -3.36 8.25
C ALA A 57 12.16 -3.54 7.24
N ASP A 58 11.86 -4.11 6.07
CA ASP A 58 12.86 -4.30 5.01
C ASP A 58 13.32 -2.97 4.40
N TYR A 59 12.43 -1.99 4.27
CA TYR A 59 12.78 -0.65 3.86
C TYR A 59 13.87 -0.05 4.77
N LEU A 60 13.66 -0.11 6.08
CA LEU A 60 14.62 0.42 7.06
C LEU A 60 15.98 -0.27 6.94
N ILE A 61 16.00 -1.59 6.75
CA ILE A 61 17.22 -2.38 6.60
C ILE A 61 17.95 -2.02 5.31
N LEU A 62 17.24 -1.91 4.18
CA LEU A 62 17.83 -1.73 2.85
C LEU A 62 18.22 -0.28 2.55
N ILE A 63 17.48 0.69 3.07
CA ILE A 63 17.68 2.12 2.79
C ILE A 63 18.41 2.82 3.95
N GLY A 64 18.40 2.24 5.16
CA GLY A 64 19.04 2.79 6.35
C GLY A 64 18.24 3.91 7.03
N ASN A 65 17.06 4.26 6.51
CA ASN A 65 16.16 5.25 7.09
C ASN A 65 14.72 4.73 7.08
N PRO A 66 13.88 5.07 8.07
CA PRO A 66 12.49 4.65 8.08
C PRO A 66 11.69 5.38 6.99
N LEU A 67 10.84 4.63 6.28
CA LEU A 67 9.86 5.21 5.35
C LEU A 67 8.86 6.07 6.13
N LYS A 68 8.82 7.37 5.84
CA LYS A 68 8.00 8.37 6.56
C LYS A 68 6.54 8.37 6.10
N ILE A 69 5.91 7.19 6.10
CA ILE A 69 4.50 6.96 5.82
C ILE A 69 3.93 6.13 6.97
N THR A 70 2.77 6.49 7.51
CA THR A 70 2.14 5.69 8.57
C THR A 70 1.64 4.36 8.03
N ASN A 71 1.51 3.34 8.88
CA ASN A 71 1.02 2.03 8.42
C ASN A 71 -0.41 2.15 7.86
N ALA A 72 -1.29 2.90 8.54
CA ALA A 72 -2.66 3.09 8.11
C ALA A 72 -2.75 3.83 6.76
N SER A 73 -1.95 4.88 6.55
CA SER A 73 -1.87 5.60 5.26
C SER A 73 -1.42 4.67 4.13
N LEU A 74 -0.37 3.88 4.37
CA LEU A 74 0.13 2.93 3.39
C LEU A 74 -0.89 1.81 3.09
N MET A 75 -1.61 1.31 4.10
CA MET A 75 -2.69 0.33 3.90
C MET A 75 -3.79 0.90 3.00
N VAL A 76 -4.23 2.13 3.28
CA VAL A 76 -5.27 2.81 2.51
C VAL A 76 -4.86 3.05 1.07
N GLU A 77 -3.63 3.44 0.82
CA GLU A 77 -3.11 3.59 -0.53
C GLU A 77 -3.11 2.26 -1.30
N ILE A 78 -2.64 1.17 -0.68
CA ILE A 78 -2.70 -0.18 -1.26
C ILE A 78 -4.15 -0.54 -1.61
N TRP A 79 -5.11 -0.24 -0.72
CA TRP A 79 -6.52 -0.52 -0.96
C TRP A 79 -7.11 0.35 -2.07
N GLY A 80 -6.75 1.63 -2.11
CA GLY A 80 -7.18 2.58 -3.13
C GLY A 80 -6.74 2.14 -4.52
N HIS A 81 -5.54 1.58 -4.65
CA HIS A 81 -5.04 1.08 -5.94
C HIS A 81 -5.56 -0.32 -6.31
N LEU A 82 -5.69 -1.24 -5.36
CA LEU A 82 -6.17 -2.61 -5.64
C LEU A 82 -7.69 -2.70 -5.79
N TYR A 83 -8.42 -1.89 -5.04
CA TYR A 83 -9.88 -1.91 -4.94
C TYR A 83 -10.51 -0.58 -5.35
N ALA A 84 -9.91 0.15 -6.30
CA ALA A 84 -10.28 1.51 -6.71
C ALA A 84 -11.80 1.78 -6.66
N SER A 85 -12.62 1.02 -7.39
CA SER A 85 -14.07 1.24 -7.43
C SER A 85 -14.78 0.99 -6.08
N LYS A 86 -14.36 -0.04 -5.33
CA LYS A 86 -14.95 -0.34 -4.00
C LYS A 86 -14.50 0.69 -2.96
N PHE A 87 -13.24 1.11 -3.03
CA PHE A 87 -12.65 2.11 -2.15
C PHE A 87 -13.25 3.49 -2.38
N ALA A 88 -13.48 3.89 -3.63
CA ALA A 88 -14.21 5.09 -4.00
C ALA A 88 -15.61 5.12 -3.36
N LYS A 89 -16.39 4.05 -3.52
CA LYS A 89 -17.73 3.93 -2.91
C LYS A 89 -17.70 3.97 -1.39
N LEU A 90 -16.68 3.37 -0.76
CA LEU A 90 -16.51 3.43 0.70
C LEU A 90 -16.25 4.87 1.14
N LEU A 91 -15.36 5.59 0.45
CA LEU A 91 -15.06 6.98 0.77
C LEU A 91 -16.26 7.92 0.50
N GLU A 92 -17.04 7.71 -0.55
CA GLU A 92 -18.27 8.47 -0.81
C GLU A 92 -19.26 8.39 0.36
N ARG A 93 -19.37 7.23 1.00
CA ARG A 93 -20.25 7.04 2.16
C ARG A 93 -19.76 7.75 3.41
N VAL A 94 -18.44 7.93 3.53
CA VAL A 94 -17.80 8.54 4.71
C VAL A 94 -17.59 10.05 4.51
N VAL A 95 -17.46 10.51 3.26
CA VAL A 95 -17.09 11.88 2.91
C VAL A 95 -17.96 12.39 1.76
N ARG A 96 -18.68 13.49 1.97
CA ARG A 96 -19.57 14.12 0.97
C ARG A 96 -18.84 14.88 -0.17
N PHE A 97 -17.51 14.77 -0.30
CA PHE A 97 -16.71 15.65 -1.18
C PHE A 97 -16.06 14.92 -2.36
N LYS A 98 -15.81 15.69 -3.45
CA LYS A 98 -15.17 15.36 -4.76
C LYS A 98 -13.74 14.76 -4.71
N ILE A 99 -13.33 14.17 -3.60
CA ILE A 99 -11.95 13.69 -3.40
C ILE A 99 -11.67 12.37 -4.17
N ILE A 100 -12.72 11.75 -4.74
CA ILE A 100 -12.66 10.47 -5.46
C ILE A 100 -11.89 10.56 -6.78
N GLU A 101 -11.80 11.73 -7.40
CA GLU A 101 -11.10 11.94 -8.68
C GLU A 101 -9.60 11.57 -8.63
N LYS A 102 -9.02 11.44 -7.43
CA LYS A 102 -7.61 11.06 -7.23
C LYS A 102 -7.36 9.55 -7.21
N ILE A 103 -8.41 8.73 -7.17
CA ILE A 103 -8.29 7.27 -7.21
C ILE A 103 -8.09 6.88 -8.68
N LYS A 104 -6.85 6.56 -9.05
CA LYS A 104 -6.52 6.08 -10.39
C LYS A 104 -7.03 4.65 -10.58
N GLU A 105 -7.26 4.29 -11.84
CA GLU A 105 -7.56 2.91 -12.23
C GLU A 105 -6.48 1.93 -11.74
N ARG A 106 -6.84 0.64 -11.73
CA ARG A 106 -5.95 -0.45 -11.31
C ARG A 106 -4.64 -0.37 -12.11
N SER A 107 -3.54 -0.18 -11.41
CA SER A 107 -2.19 -0.16 -11.99
C SER A 107 -1.48 -1.48 -11.69
N ASP A 108 -0.61 -1.92 -12.60
CA ASP A 108 0.28 -3.07 -12.40
C ASP A 108 1.32 -2.81 -11.30
N THR A 109 1.54 -1.54 -10.96
CA THR A 109 2.39 -1.13 -9.83
C THR A 109 1.69 -0.12 -8.92
N ILE A 110 1.93 -0.26 -7.62
CA ILE A 110 1.44 0.65 -6.59
C ILE A 110 2.64 1.41 -6.05
N ASP A 111 2.74 2.69 -6.42
CA ASP A 111 3.86 3.54 -6.08
C ASP A 111 3.53 4.31 -4.79
N CYS A 112 4.14 3.92 -3.67
CA CYS A 112 3.87 4.51 -2.36
C CYS A 112 5.06 5.36 -1.90
N GLY A 113 5.01 6.66 -2.17
CA GLY A 113 6.09 7.61 -1.89
C GLY A 113 5.81 8.57 -0.74
N GLU A 114 6.83 9.08 -0.07
CA GLU A 114 6.65 10.12 0.97
C GLU A 114 6.05 11.42 0.41
N THR A 115 5.66 12.34 1.30
CA THR A 115 5.18 13.67 0.92
C THR A 115 6.21 14.37 0.02
N GLY A 116 5.75 14.85 -1.14
CA GLY A 116 6.60 15.48 -2.14
C GLY A 116 7.19 14.52 -3.19
N ILE A 117 7.10 13.20 -2.96
CA ILE A 117 7.39 12.16 -3.96
C ILE A 117 6.08 11.63 -4.53
N ASP A 118 5.12 11.29 -3.66
CA ASP A 118 3.76 10.96 -4.05
C ASP A 118 2.85 12.20 -3.95
N SER A 119 2.32 12.62 -5.10
CA SER A 119 1.44 13.79 -5.24
C SER A 119 0.11 13.63 -4.51
N ASN A 120 -0.29 12.39 -4.20
CA ASN A 120 -1.52 12.06 -3.50
C ASN A 120 -1.29 11.68 -2.03
N ARG A 121 -0.08 11.80 -1.48
CA ARG A 121 0.22 11.42 -0.08
C ARG A 121 -0.74 12.02 0.94
N LYS A 122 -1.04 13.31 0.83
CA LYS A 122 -1.98 14.03 1.72
C LYS A 122 -3.39 13.42 1.68
N PHE A 123 -3.82 12.92 0.52
CA PHE A 123 -5.12 12.25 0.38
C PHE A 123 -5.15 10.93 1.16
N TRP A 124 -4.12 10.09 1.01
CA TRP A 124 -4.01 8.81 1.72
C TRP A 124 -3.91 9.00 3.24
N ASP A 125 -3.15 10.01 3.69
CA ASP A 125 -3.03 10.36 5.10
C ASP A 125 -4.36 10.84 5.71
N LEU A 126 -5.18 11.58 4.94
CA LEU A 126 -6.50 12.00 5.38
C LEU A 126 -7.49 10.83 5.39
N ALA A 127 -7.52 10.04 4.32
CA ALA A 127 -8.42 8.90 4.18
C ALA A 127 -8.19 7.85 5.28
N SER A 128 -6.93 7.57 5.64
CA SER A 128 -6.62 6.66 6.75
C SER A 128 -7.14 7.14 8.11
N LYS A 129 -7.13 8.46 8.37
CA LYS A 129 -7.73 9.03 9.59
C LYS A 129 -9.25 8.93 9.59
N LEU A 130 -9.89 9.22 8.45
CA LEU A 130 -11.36 9.22 8.31
C LEU A 130 -11.97 7.82 8.42
N LEU A 131 -11.28 6.81 7.89
CA LEU A 131 -11.73 5.42 7.93
C LEU A 131 -11.51 4.75 9.30
N LEU A 132 -10.99 5.48 10.29
CA LEU A 132 -10.69 4.99 11.65
C LEU A 132 -9.87 3.69 11.66
N ILE A 133 -8.99 3.51 10.67
CA ILE A 133 -8.16 2.32 10.55
C ILE A 133 -7.09 2.40 11.64
N ARG A 134 -7.19 1.48 12.62
CA ARG A 134 -6.25 1.33 13.73
C ARG A 134 -5.35 0.12 13.52
#